data_AF-A0A954VBN4-F1
#
_entry.id   AF-A0A954VBN4-F1
#
_cell.length_a   1.000
_cell.length_b   1.000
_cell.length_c   1.000
_cell.angle_alpha   90.00
_cell.angle_beta   90.00
_cell.angle_gamma   90.00
#
_symmetry.space_group_name_H-M   'P 1'
#
loop_
_entity.id
_entity.type
_entity.pdbx_description
1 polymer ?
#
loop_
_entity_poly.entity_id
_entity_poly.type
_entity_poly.pdbx_seq_one_letter_code
_entity_poly.pdbx_strand_id
1 'polypeptide(L)'
;CCPVDPDVHEVVGQAVAAFDPAGGQVDRVGFAFSLSHDEIAQLWLRQVGLIYLEMFTAFADAGMDLLKNSPYDIPAEIHQIVERATTMTALDARRDQWRRTTLYHELEGLLADYDFVVTPTLSTTPVVNEKDGRTLGPHQVRGVPVERTIGWCLTHPVNFTGHPAASVPAGITPRGLPVGMQIIARRWNDNGLIAACAAFERQRPWIPTLERVCSTLVDAG
;
A
#
# COMPACT_ATOMS: atom_id res chain seq x y z
N CYS A 1 -5.22 -1.80 -14.23
CA CYS A 1 -3.86 -1.74 -13.66
C CYS A 1 -3.73 -0.44 -12.86
N CYS A 2 -3.11 -0.46 -11.66
CA CYS A 2 -2.87 0.76 -10.87
C CYS A 2 -1.89 1.69 -11.60
N PRO A 3 -2.14 3.01 -11.67
CA PRO A 3 -1.18 3.93 -12.27
C PRO A 3 0.05 4.09 -11.37
N VAL A 4 1.25 3.82 -11.91
CA VAL A 4 2.53 3.95 -11.19
C VAL A 4 3.39 5.01 -11.85
N ASP A 5 3.99 5.89 -11.05
CA ASP A 5 4.94 6.92 -11.46
C ASP A 5 6.12 6.29 -12.26
N PRO A 6 6.54 6.88 -13.40
CA PRO A 6 7.64 6.35 -14.19
C PRO A 6 8.95 6.18 -13.41
N ASP A 7 9.29 7.12 -12.52
CA ASP A 7 10.52 7.05 -11.72
C ASP A 7 10.46 5.86 -10.75
N VAL A 8 9.29 5.62 -10.15
CA VAL A 8 9.05 4.46 -9.28
C VAL A 8 9.15 3.17 -10.08
N HIS A 9 8.51 3.11 -11.25
CA HIS A 9 8.56 1.95 -12.13
C HIS A 9 9.98 1.60 -12.57
N GLU A 10 10.77 2.62 -12.94
CA GLU A 10 12.17 2.44 -13.36
C GLU A 10 13.04 1.95 -12.20
N VAL A 11 12.96 2.60 -11.03
CA VAL A 11 13.77 2.20 -9.86
C VAL A 11 13.49 0.76 -9.45
N VAL A 12 12.21 0.36 -9.38
CA VAL A 12 11.84 -1.02 -9.06
C VAL A 12 12.26 -1.98 -10.17
N GLY A 13 12.09 -1.59 -11.43
CA GLY A 13 12.51 -2.38 -12.59
C GLY A 13 14.02 -2.65 -12.65
N GLN A 14 14.83 -1.74 -12.13
CA GLN A 14 16.27 -1.96 -11.94
C GLN A 14 16.57 -2.79 -10.69
N ALA A 15 15.80 -2.60 -9.61
CA ALA A 15 15.98 -3.31 -8.35
C ALA A 15 15.80 -4.83 -8.50
N VAL A 16 14.77 -5.28 -9.25
CA VAL A 16 14.49 -6.71 -9.41
C VAL A 16 15.65 -7.52 -10.00
N ALA A 17 16.56 -6.88 -10.75
CA ALA A 17 17.75 -7.54 -11.29
C ALA A 17 18.71 -8.07 -10.20
N ALA A 18 18.58 -7.60 -8.95
CA ALA A 18 19.38 -8.08 -7.83
C ALA A 18 19.06 -9.53 -7.42
N PHE A 19 17.91 -10.08 -7.84
CA PHE A 19 17.56 -11.47 -7.53
C PHE A 19 18.31 -12.48 -8.39
N ASP A 20 18.70 -12.14 -9.62
CA ASP A 20 19.46 -13.01 -10.53
C ASP A 20 20.81 -13.47 -9.92
N PRO A 21 21.73 -12.57 -9.49
CA PRO A 21 22.96 -12.99 -8.82
C PRO A 21 22.73 -13.64 -7.44
N ALA A 22 21.53 -13.54 -6.87
CA ALA A 22 21.13 -14.26 -5.67
C ALA A 22 20.58 -15.68 -5.96
N GLY A 23 20.57 -16.11 -7.23
CA GLY A 23 20.08 -17.42 -7.68
C GLY A 23 18.58 -17.48 -7.94
N GLY A 24 17.89 -16.34 -7.99
CA GLY A 24 16.47 -16.24 -8.30
C GLY A 24 16.21 -16.05 -9.80
N GLN A 25 15.15 -16.66 -10.31
CA GLN A 25 14.63 -16.37 -11.64
C GLN A 25 13.55 -15.27 -11.55
N VAL A 26 13.62 -14.27 -12.42
CA VAL A 26 12.66 -13.15 -12.46
C VAL A 26 11.91 -13.16 -13.78
N ASP A 27 10.62 -13.47 -13.72
CA ASP A 27 9.73 -13.38 -14.87
C ASP A 27 8.86 -12.12 -14.78
N ARG A 28 8.67 -11.43 -15.92
CA ARG A 28 7.68 -10.35 -16.00
C ARG A 28 6.31 -10.94 -16.30
N VAL A 29 5.42 -10.90 -15.32
CA VAL A 29 4.07 -11.44 -15.43
C VAL A 29 3.05 -10.34 -15.69
N GLY A 30 2.21 -10.53 -16.70
CA GLY A 30 1.02 -9.70 -16.90
C GLY A 30 -0.08 -10.12 -15.93
N PHE A 31 -0.14 -9.49 -14.76
CA PHE A 31 -1.17 -9.75 -13.76
C PHE A 31 -2.03 -8.50 -13.51
N ALA A 32 -3.34 -8.71 -13.44
CA ALA A 32 -4.29 -7.71 -12.97
C ALA A 32 -5.42 -8.42 -12.23
N PHE A 33 -5.79 -7.89 -11.06
CA PHE A 33 -7.03 -8.26 -10.40
C PHE A 33 -8.23 -7.95 -11.32
N SER A 34 -9.32 -8.72 -11.16
CA SER A 34 -10.56 -8.46 -11.88
C SER A 34 -11.21 -7.12 -11.50
N LEU A 35 -11.01 -6.68 -10.26
CA LEU A 35 -11.42 -5.36 -9.80
C LEU A 35 -10.41 -4.30 -10.25
N SER A 36 -10.93 -3.17 -10.72
CA SER A 36 -10.10 -2.01 -10.98
C SER A 36 -9.47 -1.48 -9.70
N HIS A 37 -8.41 -0.69 -9.87
CA HIS A 37 -7.69 -0.11 -8.76
C HIS A 37 -8.57 0.75 -7.84
N ASP A 38 -9.43 1.59 -8.42
CA ASP A 38 -10.40 2.38 -7.65
C ASP A 38 -11.39 1.48 -6.93
N GLU A 39 -11.94 0.45 -7.58
CA GLU A 39 -12.87 -0.48 -6.92
C GLU A 39 -12.26 -1.18 -5.70
N ILE A 40 -10.97 -1.52 -5.74
CA ILE A 40 -10.23 -2.11 -4.61
C ILE A 40 -10.04 -1.07 -3.48
N ALA A 41 -9.69 0.18 -3.81
CA ALA A 41 -9.58 1.25 -2.82
C ALA A 41 -10.94 1.57 -2.16
N GLN A 42 -12.01 1.66 -2.97
CA GLN A 42 -13.38 1.86 -2.48
C GLN A 42 -13.86 0.69 -1.61
N LEU A 43 -13.48 -0.55 -1.97
CA LEU A 43 -13.72 -1.73 -1.14
C LEU A 43 -13.03 -1.61 0.22
N TRP A 44 -11.77 -1.16 0.24
CA TRP A 44 -11.02 -0.96 1.48
C TRP A 44 -11.67 0.08 2.39
N LEU A 45 -12.03 1.24 1.83
CA LEU A 45 -12.67 2.32 2.56
C LEU A 45 -14.02 1.90 3.18
N ARG A 46 -14.80 1.08 2.47
CA ARG A 46 -16.06 0.52 3.02
C ARG A 46 -15.79 -0.44 4.18
N GLN A 47 -14.83 -1.35 4.05
CA GLN A 47 -14.51 -2.31 5.11
C GLN A 47 -13.95 -1.61 6.35
N VAL A 48 -13.03 -0.66 6.17
CA VAL A 48 -12.49 0.15 7.26
C VAL A 48 -13.55 1.05 7.87
N GLY A 49 -14.48 1.57 7.07
CA GLY A 49 -15.59 2.36 7.58
C GLY A 49 -16.48 1.61 8.55
N LEU A 50 -16.76 0.32 8.31
CA LEU A 50 -17.49 -0.50 9.28
C LEU A 50 -16.72 -0.67 10.60
N ILE A 51 -15.39 -0.84 10.54
CA ILE A 51 -14.52 -0.93 11.73
C ILE A 51 -14.52 0.40 12.49
N TYR A 52 -14.41 1.54 11.78
CA TYR A 52 -14.44 2.86 12.40
C TYR A 52 -15.81 3.17 12.99
N LEU A 53 -16.89 2.80 12.32
CA LEU A 53 -18.24 2.97 12.85
C LEU A 53 -18.39 2.21 14.18
N GLU A 54 -18.01 0.93 14.21
CA GLU A 54 -17.99 0.13 15.44
C GLU A 54 -17.16 0.81 16.56
N MET A 55 -15.93 1.23 16.24
CA MET A 55 -15.02 1.88 17.18
C MET A 55 -15.60 3.19 17.74
N PHE A 56 -16.11 4.07 16.89
CA PHE A 56 -16.67 5.36 17.32
C PHE A 56 -17.98 5.19 18.08
N THR A 57 -18.81 4.21 17.72
CA THR A 57 -20.00 3.85 18.53
C THR A 57 -19.58 3.39 19.92
N ALA A 58 -18.57 2.52 20.03
CA ALA A 58 -18.06 2.06 21.32
C ALA A 58 -17.50 3.21 22.18
N PHE A 59 -16.79 4.18 21.58
CA PHE A 59 -16.34 5.37 22.29
C PHE A 59 -17.51 6.25 22.76
N ALA A 60 -18.54 6.44 21.93
CA ALA A 60 -19.73 7.20 22.31
C ALA A 60 -20.47 6.52 23.49
N ASP A 61 -20.63 5.20 23.46
CA ASP A 61 -21.23 4.42 24.55
C ASP A 61 -20.43 4.52 25.86
N ALA A 62 -19.11 4.71 25.76
CA ALA A 62 -18.22 4.96 26.89
C ALA A 62 -18.19 6.45 27.33
N GLY A 63 -19.02 7.33 26.74
CA GLY A 63 -19.10 8.75 27.07
C GLY A 63 -18.11 9.65 26.32
N MET A 64 -17.41 9.13 25.32
CA MET A 64 -16.44 9.85 24.47
C MET A 64 -16.94 9.93 23.02
N ASP A 65 -18.05 10.65 22.80
CA ASP A 65 -18.59 10.87 21.45
C ASP A 65 -17.74 11.88 20.66
N LEU A 66 -16.60 11.42 20.13
CA LEU A 66 -15.62 12.24 19.43
C LEU A 66 -16.17 12.86 18.13
N LEU A 67 -17.04 12.13 17.41
CA LEU A 67 -17.62 12.61 16.16
C LEU A 67 -18.55 13.80 16.40
N LYS A 68 -19.27 13.82 17.54
CA LYS A 68 -20.16 14.93 17.91
C LYS A 68 -19.47 16.03 18.70
N ASN A 69 -18.65 15.67 19.70
CA ASN A 69 -18.12 16.61 20.68
C ASN A 69 -16.76 17.21 20.26
N SER A 70 -16.03 16.54 19.36
CA SER A 70 -14.69 16.90 18.89
C SER A 70 -14.55 16.77 17.36
N PRO A 71 -15.50 17.27 16.54
CA PRO A 71 -15.52 16.97 15.10
C PRO A 71 -14.30 17.50 14.35
N TYR A 72 -13.66 18.57 14.83
CA TYR A 72 -12.45 19.15 14.20
C TYR A 72 -11.17 18.38 14.49
N ASP A 73 -11.16 17.56 15.55
CA ASP A 73 -10.04 16.69 15.92
C ASP A 73 -9.97 15.44 15.03
N ILE A 74 -11.07 15.15 14.32
CA ILE A 74 -11.18 14.02 13.39
C ILE A 74 -11.02 14.53 11.95
N PRO A 75 -10.10 13.96 11.14
CA PRO A 75 -9.95 14.34 9.73
C PRO A 75 -11.25 14.15 8.94
N ALA A 76 -11.47 15.01 7.93
CA ALA A 76 -12.70 15.00 7.13
C ALA A 76 -12.89 13.67 6.39
N GLU A 77 -11.80 13.03 6.00
CA GLU A 77 -11.76 11.74 5.32
C GLU A 77 -12.29 10.63 6.23
N ILE A 78 -11.99 10.70 7.54
CA ILE A 78 -12.51 9.73 8.52
C ILE A 78 -14.01 9.94 8.72
N HIS A 79 -14.49 11.20 8.79
CA HIS A 79 -15.93 11.50 8.82
C HIS A 79 -16.64 10.90 7.61
N GLN A 80 -16.13 11.14 6.40
CA GLN A 80 -16.71 10.60 5.17
C GLN A 80 -16.75 9.06 5.14
N ILE A 81 -15.69 8.41 5.64
CA ILE A 81 -15.60 6.95 5.76
C ILE A 81 -16.68 6.42 6.72
N VAL A 82 -16.84 7.05 7.89
CA VAL A 82 -17.86 6.66 8.89
C VAL A 82 -19.26 6.93 8.37
N GLU A 83 -19.53 8.13 7.84
CA GLU A 83 -20.82 8.50 7.25
C GLU A 83 -21.25 7.50 6.19
N ARG A 84 -20.35 7.12 5.28
CA ARG A 84 -20.63 6.09 4.28
C ARG A 84 -21.00 4.76 4.94
N ALA A 85 -20.26 4.34 5.97
CA ALA A 85 -20.52 3.10 6.68
C ALA A 85 -21.91 3.07 7.35
N THR A 86 -22.40 4.21 7.85
CA THR A 86 -23.77 4.28 8.43
C THR A 86 -24.88 3.98 7.43
N THR A 87 -24.61 4.14 6.13
CA THR A 87 -25.56 3.88 5.04
C THR A 87 -25.43 2.49 4.42
N MET A 88 -24.43 1.70 4.83
CA MET A 88 -24.21 0.36 4.28
C MET A 88 -25.21 -0.65 4.83
N THR A 89 -25.74 -1.50 3.94
CA THR A 89 -26.60 -2.61 4.34
C THR A 89 -25.77 -3.85 4.70
N ALA A 90 -26.38 -4.80 5.41
CA ALA A 90 -25.78 -6.12 5.63
C ALA A 90 -25.45 -6.84 4.31
N LEU A 91 -26.24 -6.62 3.25
CA LEU A 91 -25.95 -7.19 1.93
C LEU A 91 -24.73 -6.56 1.27
N ASP A 92 -24.51 -5.26 1.45
CA ASP A 92 -23.31 -4.58 0.94
C ASP A 92 -22.05 -5.12 1.63
N ALA A 93 -22.10 -5.25 2.96
CA ALA A 93 -21.02 -5.87 3.73
C ALA A 93 -20.72 -7.30 3.26
N ARG A 94 -21.75 -8.11 2.97
CA ARG A 94 -21.56 -9.48 2.45
C ARG A 94 -20.96 -9.50 1.05
N ARG A 95 -21.39 -8.61 0.14
CA ARG A 95 -20.82 -8.45 -1.20
C ARG A 95 -19.34 -8.07 -1.14
N ASP A 96 -18.98 -7.18 -0.22
CA ASP A 96 -17.60 -6.78 0.00
C ASP A 96 -16.71 -7.94 0.47
N GLN A 97 -17.24 -8.86 1.29
CA GLN A 97 -16.50 -10.08 1.66
C GLN A 97 -16.27 -11.03 0.48
N TRP A 98 -17.23 -11.15 -0.45
CA TRP A 98 -17.02 -11.92 -1.68
C TRP A 98 -15.96 -11.28 -2.56
N ARG A 99 -15.99 -9.96 -2.75
CA ARG A 99 -14.95 -9.23 -3.49
C ARG A 99 -13.57 -9.42 -2.88
N ARG A 100 -13.45 -9.34 -1.55
CA ARG A 100 -12.23 -9.66 -0.80
C ARG A 100 -11.73 -11.09 -1.09
N THR A 101 -12.65 -12.05 -1.12
CA THR A 101 -12.35 -13.47 -1.42
C THR A 101 -11.88 -13.65 -2.87
N THR A 102 -12.44 -12.89 -3.82
CA THR A 102 -11.96 -12.88 -5.22
C THR A 102 -10.50 -12.44 -5.29
N LEU A 103 -10.15 -11.32 -4.66
CA LEU A 103 -8.75 -10.84 -4.62
C LEU A 103 -7.80 -11.87 -4.00
N TYR A 104 -8.26 -12.57 -2.96
CA TYR A 104 -7.52 -13.68 -2.35
C TYR A 104 -7.21 -14.79 -3.35
N HIS A 105 -8.22 -15.31 -4.05
CA HIS A 105 -8.02 -16.40 -5.00
C HIS A 105 -7.17 -15.99 -6.20
N GLU A 106 -7.28 -14.74 -6.67
CA GLU A 106 -6.47 -14.23 -7.78
C GLU A 106 -4.98 -14.15 -7.41
N LEU A 107 -4.65 -13.64 -6.22
CA LEU A 107 -3.26 -13.57 -5.78
C LEU A 107 -2.70 -14.96 -5.43
N GLU A 108 -3.49 -15.81 -4.79
CA GLU A 108 -3.09 -17.20 -4.49
C GLU A 108 -2.84 -17.99 -5.78
N GLY A 109 -3.67 -17.77 -6.82
CA GLY A 109 -3.47 -18.37 -8.14
C GLY A 109 -2.15 -17.94 -8.78
N LEU A 110 -1.78 -16.67 -8.69
CA LEU A 110 -0.48 -16.20 -9.17
C LEU A 110 0.69 -16.84 -8.37
N LEU A 111 0.57 -16.88 -7.04
CA LEU A 111 1.58 -17.47 -6.16
C LEU A 111 1.62 -19.01 -6.23
N ALA A 112 0.68 -19.67 -6.92
CA ALA A 112 0.79 -21.10 -7.20
C ALA A 112 2.01 -21.39 -8.10
N ASP A 113 2.28 -20.51 -9.06
CA ASP A 113 3.37 -20.66 -10.04
C ASP A 113 4.67 -19.98 -9.59
N TYR A 114 4.60 -19.06 -8.62
CA TYR A 114 5.74 -18.26 -8.16
C TYR A 114 5.94 -18.33 -6.64
N ASP A 115 7.19 -18.40 -6.18
CA ASP A 115 7.49 -18.36 -4.74
C ASP A 115 7.26 -16.97 -4.14
N PHE A 116 7.49 -15.93 -4.94
CA PHE A 116 7.34 -14.53 -4.58
C PHE A 116 6.75 -13.72 -5.74
N VAL A 117 5.97 -12.70 -5.39
CA VAL A 117 5.53 -11.64 -6.30
C VAL A 117 6.17 -10.33 -5.87
N VAL A 118 6.69 -9.57 -6.82
CA VAL A 118 7.37 -8.31 -6.55
C VAL A 118 6.63 -7.16 -7.24
N THR A 119 6.35 -6.10 -6.48
CA THR A 119 5.70 -4.88 -6.97
C THR A 119 6.41 -3.65 -6.40
N PRO A 120 6.19 -2.44 -6.93
CA PRO A 120 6.39 -1.24 -6.14
C PRO A 120 5.56 -1.29 -4.86
N THR A 121 6.07 -0.76 -3.76
CA THR A 121 5.29 -0.66 -2.50
C THR A 121 4.19 0.39 -2.63
N LEU A 122 4.51 1.52 -3.25
CA LEU A 122 3.62 2.67 -3.44
C LEU A 122 3.67 3.07 -4.92
N SER A 123 2.62 3.72 -5.41
CA SER A 123 2.51 4.09 -6.81
C SER A 123 3.22 5.41 -7.16
N THR A 124 3.64 6.17 -6.16
CA THR A 124 4.34 7.45 -6.31
C THR A 124 5.42 7.62 -5.23
N THR A 125 6.26 8.65 -5.37
CA THR A 125 7.25 9.09 -4.38
C THR A 125 6.58 9.84 -3.22
N PRO A 126 7.31 10.19 -2.13
CA PRO A 126 6.78 11.04 -1.07
C PRO A 126 6.11 12.32 -1.60
N VAL A 127 5.01 12.71 -0.94
CA VAL A 127 4.29 13.95 -1.21
C VAL A 127 4.85 15.12 -0.40
N VAL A 128 4.60 16.34 -0.86
CA VAL A 128 4.94 17.55 -0.11
C VAL A 128 3.93 17.76 1.02
N ASN A 129 4.41 18.19 2.18
CA ASN A 129 3.54 18.49 3.31
C ASN A 129 2.60 19.66 3.01
N GLU A 130 1.32 19.48 3.33
CA GLU A 130 0.34 20.56 3.36
C GLU A 130 0.51 21.37 4.67
N LYS A 131 0.22 22.67 4.61
CA LYS A 131 0.50 23.60 5.72
C LYS A 131 -0.52 23.55 6.86
N ASP A 132 -1.66 22.92 6.62
CA ASP A 132 -2.80 22.83 7.53
C ASP A 132 -2.79 21.55 8.39
N GLY A 133 -1.73 20.75 8.29
CA GLY A 133 -1.59 19.47 8.99
C GLY A 133 -2.43 18.35 8.38
N ARG A 134 -3.00 18.54 7.19
CA ARG A 134 -3.89 17.58 6.51
C ARG A 134 -3.28 17.01 5.23
N THR A 135 -1.97 16.75 5.25
CA THR A 135 -1.27 16.15 4.10
C THR A 135 -1.91 14.82 3.69
N LEU A 136 -2.30 14.72 2.42
CA LEU A 136 -2.84 13.52 1.81
C LEU A 136 -2.00 13.10 0.60
N GLY A 137 -2.31 11.93 0.04
CA GLY A 137 -1.71 11.44 -1.20
C GLY A 137 -2.04 12.29 -2.44
N PRO A 138 -1.50 11.92 -3.60
CA PRO A 138 -1.71 12.65 -4.85
C PRO A 138 -3.17 12.55 -5.32
N HIS A 139 -3.65 13.57 -6.04
CA HIS A 139 -4.96 13.51 -6.71
C HIS A 139 -4.97 12.55 -7.91
N GLN A 140 -3.80 12.39 -8.55
CA GLN A 140 -3.64 11.57 -9.73
C GLN A 140 -2.20 11.08 -9.83
N VAL A 141 -2.02 9.91 -10.43
CA VAL A 141 -0.70 9.39 -10.82
C VAL A 141 -0.72 9.15 -12.32
N ARG A 142 0.26 9.70 -13.04
CA ARG A 142 0.30 9.67 -14.52
C ARG A 142 -1.00 10.13 -15.20
N GLY A 143 -1.65 11.15 -14.64
CA GLY A 143 -2.91 11.69 -15.17
C GLY A 143 -4.15 10.81 -14.92
N VAL A 144 -4.00 9.69 -14.20
CA VAL A 144 -5.12 8.85 -13.79
C VAL A 144 -5.51 9.22 -12.35
N PRO A 145 -6.78 9.58 -12.09
CA PRO A 145 -7.25 9.86 -10.74
C PRO A 145 -7.00 8.70 -9.79
N VAL A 146 -6.59 9.02 -8.55
CA VAL A 146 -6.45 8.03 -7.49
C VAL A 146 -7.11 8.56 -6.22
N GLU A 147 -7.67 7.64 -5.43
CA GLU A 147 -8.14 7.96 -4.10
C GLU A 147 -6.93 8.34 -3.22
N ARG A 148 -7.02 9.47 -2.52
CA ARG A 148 -5.85 10.14 -1.91
C ARG A 148 -5.38 9.49 -0.62
N THR A 149 -6.22 8.75 0.09
CA THR A 149 -5.86 8.15 1.38
C THR A 149 -5.16 6.80 1.23
N ILE A 150 -5.69 5.92 0.39
CA ILE A 150 -5.21 4.55 0.24
C ILE A 150 -5.01 4.12 -1.22
N GLY A 151 -5.60 4.84 -2.19
CA GLY A 151 -5.52 4.48 -3.61
C GLY A 151 -4.08 4.30 -4.07
N TRP A 152 -3.21 5.28 -3.90
CA TRP A 152 -1.81 5.18 -4.31
C TRP A 152 -0.94 4.15 -3.53
N CYS A 153 -1.49 3.46 -2.52
CA CYS A 153 -0.79 2.45 -1.73
C CYS A 153 -1.00 1.04 -2.32
N LEU A 154 -0.01 0.44 -3.00
CA LEU A 154 -0.14 -0.92 -3.58
C LEU A 154 -0.14 -2.05 -2.53
N THR A 155 -0.09 -1.70 -1.25
CA THR A 155 -0.03 -2.62 -0.11
C THR A 155 -1.41 -3.12 0.31
N HIS A 156 -2.47 -2.33 0.13
CA HIS A 156 -3.79 -2.67 0.65
C HIS A 156 -4.43 -3.95 0.08
N PRO A 157 -4.15 -4.39 -1.17
CA PRO A 157 -4.59 -5.70 -1.62
C PRO A 157 -4.06 -6.85 -0.74
N VAL A 158 -2.85 -6.71 -0.18
CA VAL A 158 -2.27 -7.73 0.69
C VAL A 158 -2.99 -7.81 2.04
N ASN A 159 -3.55 -6.70 2.54
CA ASN A 159 -4.39 -6.73 3.75
C ASN A 159 -5.65 -7.59 3.58
N PHE A 160 -6.22 -7.60 2.37
CA PHE A 160 -7.37 -8.44 2.06
C PHE A 160 -7.03 -9.93 2.06
N THR A 161 -5.90 -10.27 1.48
CA THR A 161 -5.52 -11.65 1.18
C THR A 161 -4.72 -12.33 2.30
N GLY A 162 -4.10 -11.55 3.18
CA GLY A 162 -3.35 -12.07 4.33
C GLY A 162 -2.04 -12.77 3.96
N HIS A 163 -1.48 -12.44 2.79
CA HIS A 163 -0.13 -12.89 2.41
C HIS A 163 0.93 -12.11 3.19
N PRO A 164 2.02 -12.75 3.62
CA PRO A 164 3.16 -12.02 4.17
C PRO A 164 3.81 -11.18 3.06
N ALA A 165 4.09 -9.91 3.37
CA ALA A 165 4.80 -9.02 2.48
C ALA A 165 5.72 -8.07 3.24
N ALA A 166 6.82 -7.68 2.60
CA ALA A 166 7.79 -6.75 3.15
C ALA A 166 8.17 -5.70 2.11
N SER A 167 8.34 -4.45 2.55
CA SER A 167 8.88 -3.38 1.71
C SER A 167 10.38 -3.24 1.96
N VAL A 168 11.19 -3.43 0.92
CA VAL A 168 12.64 -3.20 0.95
C VAL A 168 13.01 -1.93 0.18
N PRO A 169 14.03 -1.16 0.60
CA PRO A 169 14.53 -0.02 -0.18
C PRO A 169 15.03 -0.45 -1.56
N ALA A 170 14.36 0.01 -2.62
CA ALA A 170 14.69 -0.36 -4.00
C ALA A 170 15.75 0.57 -4.61
N GLY A 171 15.74 1.84 -4.18
CA GLY A 171 16.66 2.86 -4.66
C GLY A 171 16.12 4.27 -4.43
N ILE A 172 16.72 5.22 -5.14
CA ILE A 172 16.41 6.65 -5.07
C ILE A 172 16.08 7.13 -6.48
N THR A 173 15.07 7.98 -6.63
CA THR A 173 14.74 8.61 -7.91
C THR A 173 15.77 9.66 -8.32
N PRO A 174 15.79 10.13 -9.57
CA PRO A 174 16.66 11.25 -9.98
C PRO A 174 16.45 12.53 -9.15
N ARG A 175 15.27 12.68 -8.51
CA ARG A 175 14.94 13.79 -7.60
C ARG A 175 15.41 13.58 -6.16
N GLY A 176 16.15 12.51 -5.87
CA GLY A 176 16.67 12.24 -4.52
C GLY A 176 15.64 11.63 -3.57
N LEU A 177 14.50 11.12 -4.06
CA LEU A 177 13.44 10.57 -3.22
C LEU A 177 13.50 9.03 -3.13
N PRO A 178 13.26 8.43 -1.95
CA PRO A 178 13.30 6.98 -1.79
C PRO A 178 12.12 6.27 -2.45
N VAL A 179 12.40 5.07 -2.99
CA VAL A 179 11.40 4.15 -3.55
C VAL A 179 11.52 2.80 -2.88
N GLY A 180 10.37 2.24 -2.46
CA GLY A 180 10.26 0.90 -1.90
C GLY A 180 9.78 -0.12 -2.93
N MET A 181 10.30 -1.35 -2.80
CA MET A 181 9.83 -2.53 -3.52
C MET A 181 9.20 -3.50 -2.52
N GLN A 182 7.97 -3.90 -2.78
CA GLN A 182 7.22 -4.86 -2.00
C GLN A 182 7.48 -6.27 -2.53
N ILE A 183 7.90 -7.17 -1.66
CA ILE A 183 8.04 -8.61 -1.92
C ILE A 183 6.91 -9.29 -1.17
N ILE A 184 6.10 -10.07 -1.88
CA ILE A 184 4.93 -10.78 -1.36
C ILE A 184 5.23 -12.28 -1.49
N ALA A 185 5.11 -13.03 -0.40
CA ALA A 185 5.31 -14.47 -0.42
C ALA A 185 3.98 -15.22 -0.28
N ARG A 186 4.01 -16.52 -0.55
CA ARG A 186 2.92 -17.45 -0.20
C ARG A 186 2.56 -17.33 1.27
N ARG A 187 1.29 -17.61 1.59
CA ARG A 187 0.81 -17.60 2.98
C ARG A 187 1.67 -18.48 3.87
N TRP A 188 1.97 -17.96 5.05
CA TRP A 188 2.79 -18.63 6.08
C TRP A 188 4.26 -18.85 5.71
N ASN A 189 4.73 -18.29 4.59
CA ASN A 189 6.13 -18.35 4.19
C ASN A 189 6.93 -17.12 4.64
N ASP A 190 6.73 -16.68 5.88
CA ASP A 190 7.42 -15.54 6.49
C ASP A 190 8.95 -15.72 6.50
N ASN A 191 9.42 -16.94 6.78
CA ASN A 191 10.85 -17.27 6.74
C ASN A 191 11.44 -17.11 5.33
N GLY A 192 10.72 -17.58 4.30
CA GLY A 192 11.12 -17.39 2.91
C GLY A 192 11.14 -15.93 2.51
N LEU A 193 10.13 -15.16 2.93
CA LEU A 193 10.08 -13.71 2.70
C LEU A 193 11.30 -13.01 3.31
N ILE A 194 11.60 -13.28 4.58
CA ILE A 194 12.77 -12.69 5.27
C ILE A 194 14.07 -13.09 4.56
N ALA A 195 14.21 -14.34 4.14
CA ALA A 195 15.37 -14.82 3.41
C ALA A 195 15.54 -14.10 2.06
N ALA A 196 14.45 -13.90 1.32
CA ALA A 196 14.44 -13.18 0.05
C ALA A 196 14.83 -11.70 0.25
N CYS A 197 14.28 -11.03 1.29
CA CYS A 197 14.66 -9.66 1.64
C CYS A 197 16.16 -9.55 1.98
N ALA A 198 16.70 -10.48 2.77
CA ALA A 198 18.10 -10.49 3.14
C ALA A 198 19.03 -10.80 1.95
N ALA A 199 18.60 -11.67 1.04
CA ALA A 199 19.32 -11.94 -0.20
C ALA A 199 19.39 -10.69 -1.09
N PHE A 200 18.26 -9.98 -1.24
CA PHE A 200 18.20 -8.70 -1.94
C PHE A 200 19.11 -7.64 -1.29
N GLU A 201 19.05 -7.48 0.03
CA GLU A 201 19.89 -6.53 0.79
C GLU A 201 21.38 -6.76 0.56
N ARG A 202 21.85 -8.01 0.58
CA ARG A 202 23.26 -8.34 0.34
C ARG A 202 23.74 -7.95 -1.06
N GLN A 203 22.87 -8.02 -2.05
CA GLN A 203 23.19 -7.63 -3.43
C GLN A 203 23.04 -6.12 -3.64
N ARG A 204 22.12 -5.46 -2.91
CA ARG A 204 21.85 -4.02 -2.99
C ARG A 204 21.73 -3.41 -1.59
N PRO A 205 22.85 -3.19 -0.89
CA PRO A 205 22.83 -2.58 0.44
C PRO A 205 22.35 -1.12 0.35
N TRP A 206 21.44 -0.72 1.23
CA TRP A 206 20.81 0.61 1.19
C TRP A 206 21.31 1.58 2.27
N ILE A 207 22.02 1.10 3.30
CA ILE A 207 22.53 1.95 4.40
C ILE A 207 23.33 3.17 3.89
N PRO A 208 24.30 3.03 2.97
CA PRO A 208 25.08 4.18 2.50
C PRO A 208 24.22 5.21 1.73
N THR A 209 23.15 4.74 1.11
CA THR A 209 22.20 5.60 0.39
C THR A 209 21.34 6.39 1.38
N LEU A 210 20.86 5.74 2.46
CA LEU A 210 20.09 6.40 3.51
C LEU A 210 20.92 7.47 4.23
N GLU A 211 22.17 7.16 4.57
CA GLU A 211 23.09 8.12 5.20
C GLU A 211 23.23 9.41 4.37
N ARG A 212 23.36 9.27 3.05
CA ARG A 212 23.46 10.41 2.13
C ARG A 212 22.18 11.25 2.06
N VAL A 213 21.01 10.60 2.05
CA VAL A 213 19.72 11.31 2.05
C VAL A 213 19.55 12.09 3.36
N CYS A 214 19.84 11.44 4.50
CA CYS A 214 19.76 12.08 5.81
C CYS A 214 20.71 13.27 5.93
N SER A 215 21.96 13.18 5.44
CA SER A 215 22.89 14.31 5.49
C SER A 215 22.40 15.51 4.68
N THR A 216 21.82 15.28 3.50
CA THR A 216 21.29 16.38 2.67
C THR A 216 20.06 17.08 3.25
N LEU A 217 19.31 16.41 4.13
CA LEU A 217 18.15 17.01 4.81
C LEU A 217 18.56 17.89 6.00
N VAL A 218 19.67 17.55 6.67
CA VAL A 218 20.19 18.34 7.80
C VAL A 218 20.76 19.69 7.33
N ASP A 219 21.37 19.72 6.15
CA ASP A 219 21.96 20.94 5.58
C ASP A 219 20.92 21.90 4.95
N ALA A 220 19.67 21.46 4.81
CA ALA A 220 18.58 22.20 4.15
C ALA A 220 17.60 22.88 5.14
N GLY A 221 17.82 22.76 6.44
CA GLY A 221 17.03 23.39 7.51
C GLY A 221 17.78 24.53 8.19
#